data_AF-A0A953NLT2-F1
#
_entry.id   AF-A0A953NLT2-F1
#
_cell.length_a   1.000
_cell.length_b   1.000
_cell.length_c   1.000
_cell.angle_alpha   90.00
_cell.angle_beta   90.00
_cell.angle_gamma   90.00
#
_symmetry.space_group_name_H-M   'P 1'
#
loop_
_entity.id
_entity.type
_entity.pdbx_description
1 polymer ?
#
loop_
_entity_poly.entity_id
_entity_poly.type
_entity_poly.pdbx_seq_one_letter_code
_entity_poly.pdbx_strand_id
1 'polypeptide(L)'
;METVLVCAGILLECMILVRALQQRLLARYAYFYSYALSVLLGTLLLSAVRMIRPSLYPTYYWSVQFVTLLFGYGILLEIIQQVLSPYPGAERFARRTGVGLLAGILCFALVYSRLAPGASHGQFVVEFERDLRTVQTLLLFSLLAVISYYGIPVGRNMKGMIVGYGLYVGTSLISLAVRAYAGAWLATLWVFAQPISFTISLAIWLVALWSYAPNPAPGPAADLEEDYGTMAHRTRAMINLMRTHLFKSVRS
;
A
#
# COMPACT_ATOMS: atom_id res chain seq x y z
N MET A 1 3.78 29.35 3.25
CA MET A 1 4.19 28.17 2.46
C MET A 1 3.30 26.96 2.77
N GLU A 2 3.11 26.61 4.04
CA GLU A 2 2.24 25.47 4.43
C GLU A 2 0.81 25.55 3.88
N THR A 3 0.16 26.71 3.98
CA THR A 3 -1.21 26.92 3.45
C THR A 3 -1.31 26.69 1.95
N VAL A 4 -0.30 27.15 1.20
CA VAL A 4 -0.24 26.97 -0.26
C VAL A 4 -0.13 25.48 -0.61
N LEU A 5 0.71 24.73 0.10
CA LEU A 5 0.86 23.29 -0.10
C LEU A 5 -0.44 22.53 0.23
N VAL A 6 -1.12 22.89 1.32
CA VAL A 6 -2.41 22.27 1.69
C VAL A 6 -3.48 22.55 0.65
N CYS A 7 -3.61 23.80 0.20
CA CYS A 7 -4.57 24.17 -0.83
C CYS A 7 -4.27 23.45 -2.16
N ALA A 8 -3.00 23.41 -2.57
CA ALA A 8 -2.58 22.69 -3.77
C ALA A 8 -2.89 21.19 -3.67
N GLY A 9 -2.62 20.57 -2.51
CA GLY A 9 -2.94 19.16 -2.25
C GLY A 9 -4.44 18.87 -2.37
N ILE A 10 -5.28 19.66 -1.68
CA ILE A 10 -6.74 19.52 -1.75
C ILE A 10 -7.26 19.68 -3.18
N LEU A 11 -6.74 20.67 -3.93
CA LEU A 11 -7.12 20.88 -5.33
C LEU A 11 -6.76 19.66 -6.19
N LEU A 12 -5.54 19.13 -6.06
CA LEU A 12 -5.11 17.95 -6.82
C LEU A 12 -5.92 16.70 -6.45
N GLU A 13 -6.21 16.47 -5.17
CA GLU A 13 -7.06 15.35 -4.72
C GLU A 13 -8.47 15.44 -5.29
N CYS A 14 -9.09 16.63 -5.21
CA CYS A 14 -10.39 16.90 -5.81
C CYS A 14 -10.37 16.63 -7.32
N MET A 15 -9.33 17.08 -8.03
CA MET A 15 -9.18 16.83 -9.46
C MET A 15 -9.08 15.32 -9.78
N ILE A 16 -8.30 14.56 -9.00
CA ILE A 16 -8.18 13.10 -9.14
C ILE A 16 -9.54 12.44 -8.95
N LEU A 17 -10.28 12.77 -7.89
CA LEU A 17 -11.57 12.18 -7.57
C LEU A 17 -12.66 12.55 -8.60
N VAL A 18 -12.71 13.80 -9.03
CA VAL A 18 -13.63 14.26 -10.08
C VAL A 18 -13.35 13.53 -11.40
N ARG A 19 -12.07 13.40 -11.78
CA ARG A 19 -11.68 12.62 -12.97
C ARG A 19 -12.05 11.15 -12.85
N ALA A 20 -11.90 10.58 -11.66
CA ALA A 20 -12.28 9.19 -11.40
C ALA A 20 -13.77 8.93 -11.60
N LEU A 21 -14.61 9.86 -11.16
CA LEU A 21 -16.07 9.83 -11.37
C LEU A 21 -16.41 9.96 -12.86
N GLN A 22 -15.81 10.92 -13.57
CA GLN A 22 -16.06 11.15 -14.99
C GLN A 22 -15.72 9.94 -15.86
N GLN A 23 -14.59 9.27 -15.59
CA GLN A 23 -14.15 8.10 -16.38
C GLN A 23 -14.61 6.76 -15.81
N ARG A 24 -15.46 6.75 -14.77
CA ARG A 24 -15.92 5.54 -14.05
C ARG A 24 -14.74 4.65 -13.59
N LEU A 25 -13.63 5.27 -13.22
CA LEU A 25 -12.42 4.58 -12.76
C LEU A 25 -12.52 4.09 -11.32
N LEU A 26 -13.48 4.59 -10.55
CA LEU A 26 -13.70 4.21 -9.16
C LEU A 26 -13.84 2.70 -8.98
N ALA A 27 -14.55 2.02 -9.88
CA ALA A 27 -14.74 0.57 -9.79
C ALA A 27 -13.49 -0.24 -10.18
N ARG A 28 -12.53 0.36 -10.91
CA ARG A 28 -11.32 -0.32 -11.38
C ARG A 28 -10.18 -0.25 -10.37
N TYR A 29 -10.07 0.87 -9.67
CA TYR A 29 -9.04 1.13 -8.65
C TYR A 29 -9.69 1.52 -7.33
N ALA A 30 -10.59 0.66 -6.83
CA ALA A 30 -11.46 0.94 -5.70
C ALA A 30 -10.67 1.25 -4.42
N TYR A 31 -9.58 0.54 -4.15
CA TYR A 31 -8.77 0.77 -2.96
C TYR A 31 -7.98 2.08 -3.06
N PHE A 32 -7.39 2.39 -4.22
CA PHE A 32 -6.71 3.66 -4.44
C PHE A 32 -7.64 4.87 -4.28
N TYR A 33 -8.83 4.82 -4.87
CA TYR A 33 -9.76 5.95 -4.75
C TYR A 33 -10.39 6.04 -3.35
N SER A 34 -10.57 4.91 -2.65
CA SER A 34 -10.97 4.94 -1.25
C SER A 34 -9.89 5.56 -0.37
N TYR A 35 -8.62 5.27 -0.64
CA TYR A 35 -7.49 5.94 -0.01
C TYR A 35 -7.51 7.44 -0.28
N ALA A 36 -7.57 7.86 -1.55
CA ALA A 36 -7.57 9.27 -1.93
C ALA A 36 -8.73 10.03 -1.26
N LEU A 37 -9.93 9.44 -1.23
CA LEU A 37 -11.08 10.01 -0.53
C LEU A 37 -10.83 10.10 0.99
N SER A 38 -10.26 9.07 1.61
CA SER A 38 -9.95 9.09 3.04
C SER A 38 -8.94 10.18 3.40
N VAL A 39 -7.94 10.43 2.54
CA VAL A 39 -6.95 11.48 2.76
C VAL A 39 -7.57 12.86 2.60
N LEU A 40 -8.41 13.07 1.59
CA LEU A 40 -9.14 14.33 1.41
C LEU A 40 -10.04 14.62 2.61
N LEU A 41 -10.87 13.67 3.03
CA LEU A 41 -11.76 13.83 4.18
C LEU A 41 -10.96 14.05 5.48
N GLY A 42 -9.88 13.30 5.67
CA GLY A 42 -8.97 13.48 6.79
C GLY A 42 -8.34 14.87 6.83
N THR A 43 -7.88 15.37 5.68
CA THR A 43 -7.27 16.70 5.54
C THR A 43 -8.29 17.80 5.83
N LEU A 44 -9.51 17.68 5.31
CA LEU A 44 -10.59 18.63 5.59
C LEU A 44 -11.00 18.61 7.07
N LEU A 45 -11.14 17.43 7.67
CA LEU A 45 -11.47 17.26 9.08
C LEU A 45 -10.39 17.90 9.98
N LEU A 46 -9.12 17.59 9.75
CA LEU A 46 -8.02 18.14 10.54
C LEU A 46 -7.88 19.65 10.37
N SER A 47 -8.13 20.16 9.16
CA SER A 47 -8.15 21.61 8.90
C SER A 47 -9.28 22.30 9.67
N ALA A 48 -10.49 21.72 9.67
CA ALA A 48 -11.62 22.24 10.42
C ALA A 48 -11.38 22.19 11.94
N VAL A 49 -10.86 21.07 12.47
CA VAL A 49 -10.52 20.93 13.89
C VAL A 49 -9.46 21.95 14.30
N ARG A 50 -8.43 22.16 13.46
CA ARG A 50 -7.38 23.15 13.72
C ARG A 50 -7.94 24.58 13.81
N MET A 51 -8.95 24.92 13.01
CA MET A 51 -9.59 26.24 13.05
C MET A 51 -10.53 26.41 14.24
N ILE A 52 -11.31 25.38 14.59
CA ILE A 52 -12.38 25.49 15.60
C ILE A 52 -11.87 25.21 17.01
N ARG A 53 -11.07 24.16 17.21
CA ARG A 53 -10.53 23.73 18.51
C ARG A 53 -9.11 23.17 18.38
N PRO A 54 -8.08 24.03 18.39
CA PRO A 54 -6.68 23.63 18.27
C PRO A 54 -6.23 22.58 19.30
N SER A 55 -6.82 22.59 20.51
CA SER A 55 -6.48 21.65 21.58
C SER A 55 -6.83 20.19 21.27
N LEU A 56 -7.82 19.95 20.40
CA LEU A 56 -8.22 18.60 20.01
C LEU A 56 -7.45 18.06 18.80
N TYR A 57 -6.70 18.93 18.10
CA TYR A 57 -5.98 18.56 16.89
C TYR A 57 -5.05 17.33 17.08
N PRO A 58 -4.23 17.23 18.13
CA PRO A 58 -3.34 16.07 18.30
C PRO A 58 -4.10 14.75 18.42
N THR A 59 -5.24 14.75 19.11
CA THR A 59 -6.07 13.55 19.30
C THR A 59 -6.63 13.04 17.98
N TYR A 60 -7.23 13.92 17.18
CA TYR A 60 -7.79 13.54 15.88
C TYR A 60 -6.73 13.24 14.82
N TYR A 61 -5.59 13.93 14.88
CA TYR A 61 -4.47 13.73 13.96
C TYR A 61 -4.05 12.27 13.90
N TRP A 62 -3.82 11.65 15.06
CA TRP A 62 -3.40 10.25 15.14
C TRP A 62 -4.43 9.27 14.57
N SER A 63 -5.72 9.49 14.84
CA SER A 63 -6.78 8.65 14.27
C SER A 63 -6.86 8.77 12.75
N VAL A 64 -6.76 9.99 12.21
CA VAL A 64 -6.75 10.21 10.75
C VAL A 64 -5.53 9.58 10.11
N GLN A 65 -4.33 9.76 10.68
CA GLN A 65 -3.11 9.12 10.18
C GLN A 65 -3.25 7.60 10.16
N PHE A 66 -3.78 7.01 11.24
CA PHE A 66 -4.01 5.56 11.30
C PHE A 66 -4.98 5.07 10.21
N VAL A 67 -6.10 5.76 10.02
CA VAL A 67 -7.08 5.40 8.98
C VAL A 67 -6.45 5.49 7.58
N THR A 68 -5.78 6.59 7.27
CA THR A 68 -5.12 6.76 5.97
C THR A 68 -4.03 5.71 5.72
N LEU A 69 -3.31 5.31 6.77
CA LEU A 69 -2.31 4.24 6.71
C LEU A 69 -2.94 2.87 6.37
N LEU A 70 -4.09 2.53 6.96
CA LEU A 70 -4.83 1.31 6.62
C LEU A 70 -5.29 1.32 5.15
N PHE A 71 -5.82 2.45 4.68
CA PHE A 71 -6.16 2.58 3.26
C PHE A 71 -4.93 2.53 2.35
N GLY A 72 -3.75 2.97 2.82
CA GLY A 72 -2.48 2.80 2.13
C GLY A 72 -2.11 1.32 1.89
N TYR A 73 -2.41 0.43 2.83
CA TYR A 73 -2.31 -1.02 2.59
C TYR A 73 -3.27 -1.48 1.49
N GLY A 74 -4.46 -0.88 1.41
CA GLY A 74 -5.39 -1.11 0.30
C GLY A 74 -4.76 -0.85 -1.06
N ILE A 75 -3.99 0.24 -1.21
CA ILE A 75 -3.24 0.52 -2.45
C ILE A 75 -2.27 -0.63 -2.76
N LEU A 76 -1.51 -1.12 -1.78
CA LEU A 76 -0.59 -2.23 -2.00
C LEU A 76 -1.32 -3.50 -2.44
N LEU A 77 -2.45 -3.83 -1.81
CA LEU A 77 -3.27 -4.98 -2.22
C LEU A 77 -3.77 -4.81 -3.66
N GLU A 78 -4.18 -3.61 -4.03
CA GLU A 78 -4.63 -3.31 -5.39
C GLU A 78 -3.50 -3.44 -6.42
N ILE A 79 -2.30 -2.93 -6.11
CA ILE A 79 -1.13 -3.09 -6.97
C ILE A 79 -0.82 -4.58 -7.14
N ILE A 80 -0.75 -5.34 -6.04
CA ILE A 80 -0.49 -6.78 -6.06
C ILE A 80 -1.53 -7.52 -6.92
N GLN A 81 -2.82 -7.25 -6.70
CA GLN A 81 -3.92 -7.90 -7.43
C GLN A 81 -3.84 -7.60 -8.93
N GLN A 82 -3.60 -6.35 -9.30
CA GLN A 82 -3.60 -5.95 -10.70
C GLN A 82 -2.35 -6.42 -11.44
N VAL A 83 -1.18 -6.39 -10.78
CA VAL A 83 0.08 -6.88 -11.33
C VAL A 83 0.08 -8.40 -11.47
N LEU A 84 -0.47 -9.12 -10.49
CA LEU A 84 -0.52 -10.58 -10.50
C LEU A 84 -1.78 -11.15 -11.16
N SER A 85 -2.72 -10.33 -11.63
CA SER A 85 -3.93 -10.78 -12.31
C SER A 85 -3.70 -11.78 -13.45
N PRO A 86 -2.57 -11.76 -14.20
CA PRO A 86 -2.30 -12.79 -15.18
C PRO A 86 -1.89 -14.16 -14.62
N TYR A 87 -1.51 -14.20 -13.33
CA TYR A 87 -0.99 -15.38 -12.63
C TYR A 87 -1.95 -15.77 -11.50
N PRO A 88 -3.09 -16.42 -11.78
CA PRO A 88 -4.18 -16.63 -10.83
C PRO A 88 -3.76 -17.39 -9.57
N GLY A 89 -2.76 -18.28 -9.65
CA GLY A 89 -2.19 -18.95 -8.48
C GLY A 89 -1.51 -17.97 -7.52
N ALA A 90 -0.59 -17.16 -8.04
CA ALA A 90 0.13 -16.15 -7.28
C ALA A 90 -0.80 -15.05 -6.76
N GLU A 91 -1.76 -14.60 -7.59
CA GLU A 91 -2.74 -13.58 -7.22
C GLU A 91 -3.59 -14.02 -6.01
N ARG A 92 -4.12 -15.24 -6.03
CA ARG A 92 -4.95 -15.76 -4.93
C ARG A 92 -4.14 -15.89 -3.63
N PHE A 93 -2.90 -16.37 -3.73
CA PHE A 93 -2.00 -16.47 -2.59
C PHE A 93 -1.71 -15.09 -2.03
N ALA A 94 -1.25 -14.15 -2.86
CA ALA A 94 -0.89 -12.82 -2.45
C ALA A 94 -2.10 -12.04 -1.88
N ARG A 95 -3.29 -12.23 -2.44
CA ARG A 95 -4.55 -11.66 -1.92
C ARG A 95 -4.90 -12.20 -0.54
N ARG A 96 -4.88 -13.52 -0.35
CA ARG A 96 -5.19 -14.14 0.95
C ARG A 96 -4.17 -13.75 2.01
N THR A 97 -2.88 -13.81 1.67
CA THR A 97 -1.79 -13.40 2.56
C THR A 97 -1.90 -11.93 2.90
N GLY A 98 -2.16 -11.06 1.92
CA GLY A 98 -2.31 -9.63 2.12
C GLY A 98 -3.51 -9.26 3.00
N VAL A 99 -4.68 -9.87 2.79
CA VAL A 99 -5.85 -9.68 3.65
C VAL A 99 -5.60 -10.23 5.05
N GLY A 100 -4.95 -11.39 5.17
CA GLY A 100 -4.55 -11.98 6.44
C GLY A 100 -3.59 -11.08 7.23
N LEU A 101 -2.61 -10.48 6.56
CA LEU A 101 -1.69 -9.50 7.15
C LEU A 101 -2.46 -8.26 7.63
N LEU A 102 -3.36 -7.71 6.82
CA LEU A 102 -4.17 -6.55 7.22
C LEU A 102 -5.07 -6.87 8.43
N ALA A 103 -5.72 -8.03 8.44
CA ALA A 103 -6.53 -8.48 9.55
C ALA A 103 -5.68 -8.71 10.82
N GLY A 104 -4.50 -9.30 10.68
CA GLY A 104 -3.54 -9.49 11.77
C GLY A 104 -3.07 -8.16 12.35
N ILE A 105 -2.74 -7.18 11.51
CA ILE A 105 -2.38 -5.80 11.89
C ILE A 105 -3.51 -5.14 12.68
N LEU A 106 -4.76 -5.24 12.20
CA LEU A 106 -5.93 -4.67 12.89
C LEU A 106 -6.19 -5.36 14.23
N CYS A 107 -6.11 -6.69 14.27
CA CYS A 107 -6.28 -7.46 15.49
C CYS A 107 -5.21 -7.09 16.52
N PHE A 108 -3.94 -7.04 16.09
CA PHE A 108 -2.83 -6.63 16.95
C PHE A 108 -3.02 -5.21 17.49
N ALA A 109 -3.39 -4.25 16.63
CA ALA A 109 -3.65 -2.87 17.05
C ALA A 109 -4.75 -2.78 18.12
N LEU A 110 -5.86 -3.52 17.93
CA LEU A 110 -6.98 -3.54 18.87
C LEU A 110 -6.61 -4.22 20.19
N VAL A 111 -5.96 -5.38 20.14
CA VAL A 111 -5.57 -6.15 21.33
C VAL A 111 -4.52 -5.40 22.13
N TYR A 112 -3.48 -4.91 21.48
CA TYR A 112 -2.39 -4.20 22.13
C TYR A 112 -2.87 -2.90 22.80
N SER A 113 -3.78 -2.15 22.15
CA SER A 113 -4.38 -0.94 22.73
C SER A 113 -5.13 -1.19 24.05
N ARG A 114 -5.59 -2.43 24.29
CA ARG A 114 -6.30 -2.82 25.51
C ARG A 114 -5.38 -3.41 26.57
N LEU A 115 -4.26 -4.02 26.16
CA LEU A 115 -3.35 -4.76 27.05
C LEU A 115 -2.18 -3.93 27.58
N ALA A 116 -1.92 -2.72 27.05
CA ALA A 116 -0.82 -1.86 27.49
C ALA A 116 -1.30 -0.68 28.36
N PRO A 117 -1.65 -0.88 29.65
CA PRO A 117 -2.26 0.13 30.52
C PRO A 117 -1.33 1.25 31.03
N GLY A 118 -0.22 1.54 30.34
CA GLY A 118 0.76 2.54 30.79
C GLY A 118 1.48 3.36 29.72
N ALA A 119 1.38 2.98 28.44
CA ALA A 119 1.93 3.77 27.35
C ALA A 119 1.01 4.96 27.04
N SER A 120 1.57 6.16 26.90
CA SER A 120 0.77 7.28 26.40
C SER A 120 0.25 6.95 25.00
N HIS A 121 -1.04 7.16 24.75
CA HIS A 121 -1.69 6.78 23.49
C HIS A 121 -0.92 7.30 22.24
N GLY A 122 -0.32 8.49 22.34
CA GLY A 122 0.48 9.08 21.27
C GLY A 122 1.78 8.32 20.96
N GLN A 123 2.52 7.84 21.96
CA GLN A 123 3.77 7.09 21.73
C GLN A 123 3.50 5.76 21.03
N PHE A 124 2.47 5.03 21.46
CA PHE A 124 2.08 3.78 20.82
C PHE A 124 1.70 3.99 19.35
N VAL A 125 0.88 5.00 19.04
CA VAL A 125 0.44 5.24 17.67
C VAL A 125 1.62 5.60 16.76
N VAL A 126 2.59 6.39 17.25
CA VAL A 126 3.80 6.75 16.51
C VAL A 126 4.64 5.52 16.16
N GLU A 127 4.92 4.67 17.15
CA GLU A 127 5.73 3.46 16.96
C GLU A 127 5.03 2.48 16.04
N PHE A 128 3.72 2.28 16.24
CA PHE A 128 2.93 1.41 15.40
C PHE A 128 2.84 1.91 13.96
N GLU A 129 2.62 3.22 13.76
CA GLU A 129 2.63 3.84 12.43
C GLU A 129 3.98 3.63 11.73
N ARG A 130 5.09 3.82 12.45
CA ARG A 130 6.43 3.54 11.92
C ARG A 130 6.54 2.10 11.43
N ASP A 131 6.16 1.14 12.26
CA ASP A 131 6.40 -0.27 11.99
C ASP A 131 5.56 -0.70 10.78
N LEU A 132 4.31 -0.21 10.69
CA LEU A 132 3.45 -0.41 9.53
C LEU A 132 3.99 0.25 8.25
N ARG A 133 4.47 1.50 8.31
CA ARG A 133 5.11 2.14 7.15
C ARG A 133 6.35 1.37 6.69
N THR A 134 7.11 0.79 7.61
CA THR A 134 8.26 -0.07 7.32
C THR A 134 7.82 -1.32 6.57
N VAL A 135 6.79 -2.02 7.06
CA VAL A 135 6.22 -3.18 6.39
C VAL A 135 5.67 -2.83 5.00
N GLN A 136 4.94 -1.73 4.85
CA GLN A 136 4.47 -1.25 3.54
C GLN A 136 5.61 -1.02 2.56
N THR A 137 6.70 -0.42 3.04
CA THR A 137 7.91 -0.18 2.24
C THR A 137 8.52 -1.50 1.79
N LEU A 138 8.74 -2.44 2.72
CA LEU A 138 9.31 -3.75 2.42
C LEU A 138 8.45 -4.54 1.42
N LEU A 139 7.12 -4.52 1.58
CA LEU A 139 6.19 -5.17 0.65
C LEU A 139 6.26 -4.53 -0.74
N LEU A 140 6.31 -3.21 -0.84
CA LEU A 140 6.42 -2.52 -2.11
C LEU A 140 7.76 -2.83 -2.82
N PHE A 141 8.87 -2.83 -2.08
CA PHE A 141 10.18 -3.21 -2.64
C PHE A 141 10.22 -4.67 -3.08
N SER A 142 9.66 -5.58 -2.28
CA SER A 142 9.55 -7.00 -2.64
C SER A 142 8.74 -7.18 -3.92
N LEU A 143 7.62 -6.46 -4.04
CA LEU A 143 6.80 -6.49 -5.25
C LEU A 143 7.52 -5.91 -6.47
N LEU A 144 8.25 -4.80 -6.31
CA LEU A 144 9.09 -4.24 -7.37
C LEU A 144 10.18 -5.20 -7.81
N ALA A 145 10.80 -5.92 -6.87
CA ALA A 145 11.80 -6.94 -7.17
C ALA A 145 11.18 -8.09 -7.99
N VAL A 146 10.00 -8.57 -7.61
CA VAL A 146 9.25 -9.59 -8.36
C VAL A 146 8.89 -9.09 -9.77
N ILE A 147 8.33 -7.88 -9.89
CA ILE A 147 7.98 -7.28 -11.19
C ILE A 147 9.22 -7.20 -12.09
N SER A 148 10.34 -6.75 -11.54
CA SER A 148 11.59 -6.57 -12.29
C SER A 148 12.22 -7.90 -12.67
N TYR A 149 12.26 -8.86 -11.75
CA TYR A 149 12.85 -10.19 -11.96
C TYR A 149 12.09 -11.00 -13.01
N TYR A 150 10.76 -11.00 -12.97
CA TYR A 150 9.92 -11.73 -13.92
C TYR A 150 9.53 -10.92 -15.17
N GLY A 151 9.98 -9.66 -15.28
CA GLY A 151 9.66 -8.81 -16.42
C GLY A 151 8.16 -8.55 -16.58
N ILE A 152 7.39 -8.51 -15.48
CA ILE A 152 5.93 -8.40 -15.52
C ILE A 152 5.56 -7.04 -16.14
N PRO A 153 4.78 -7.02 -17.23
CA PRO A 153 4.50 -5.76 -17.92
C PRO A 153 3.43 -4.98 -17.14
N VAL A 154 3.82 -3.80 -16.63
CA VAL A 154 2.95 -2.95 -15.81
C VAL A 154 2.38 -1.80 -16.65
N GLY A 155 1.06 -1.61 -16.63
CA GLY A 155 0.38 -0.51 -17.33
C GLY A 155 0.74 0.87 -16.78
N ARG A 156 0.54 1.92 -17.58
CA ARG A 156 0.90 3.31 -17.20
C ARG A 156 0.26 3.74 -15.88
N ASN A 157 -1.03 3.46 -15.72
CA ASN A 157 -1.79 3.83 -14.53
C ASN A 157 -1.19 3.17 -13.27
N MET A 158 -0.84 1.90 -13.38
CA MET A 158 -0.25 1.13 -12.29
C MET A 158 1.18 1.58 -11.97
N LYS A 159 2.00 1.87 -12.99
CA LYS A 159 3.31 2.49 -12.80
C LYS A 159 3.21 3.81 -12.05
N GLY A 160 2.26 4.67 -12.42
CA GLY A 160 2.02 5.93 -11.72
C GLY A 160 1.62 5.75 -10.26
N MET A 161 0.73 4.79 -9.97
CA MET A 161 0.36 4.46 -8.59
C MET A 161 1.57 3.96 -7.78
N ILE A 162 2.35 3.02 -8.32
CA ILE A 162 3.57 2.49 -7.69
C ILE A 162 4.57 3.61 -7.42
N VAL A 163 4.86 4.47 -8.41
CA VAL A 163 5.86 5.54 -8.28
C VAL A 163 5.39 6.59 -7.28
N GLY A 164 4.15 7.08 -7.39
CA GLY A 164 3.63 8.08 -6.47
C GLY A 164 3.51 7.55 -5.05
N TYR A 165 3.01 6.32 -4.87
CA TYR A 165 2.91 5.71 -3.53
C TYR A 165 4.29 5.38 -2.95
N GLY A 166 5.20 4.85 -3.77
CA GLY A 166 6.57 4.58 -3.37
C GLY A 166 7.34 5.82 -2.96
N LEU A 167 7.16 6.94 -3.67
CA LEU A 167 7.74 8.23 -3.28
C LEU A 167 7.23 8.69 -1.90
N TYR A 168 5.91 8.60 -1.68
CA TYR A 168 5.31 9.00 -0.41
C TYR A 168 5.79 8.13 0.76
N VAL A 169 5.70 6.81 0.62
CA VAL A 169 6.09 5.85 1.66
C VAL A 169 7.61 5.87 1.90
N GLY A 170 8.41 5.97 0.84
CA GLY A 170 9.87 6.09 0.95
C GLY A 170 10.29 7.38 1.67
N THR A 171 9.71 8.52 1.29
CA THR A 171 9.97 9.79 1.99
C THR A 171 9.53 9.72 3.45
N SER A 172 8.43 9.03 3.72
CA SER A 172 7.93 8.82 5.08
C SER A 172 8.90 8.01 5.94
N LEU A 173 9.47 6.93 5.40
CA LEU A 173 10.47 6.12 6.10
C LEU A 173 11.76 6.90 6.35
N ILE A 174 12.22 7.67 5.35
CA ILE A 174 13.39 8.55 5.50
C ILE A 174 13.11 9.63 6.56
N SER A 175 11.92 10.23 6.55
CA SER A 175 11.55 11.28 7.52
C SER A 175 11.59 10.76 8.95
N LEU A 176 11.17 9.52 9.15
CA LEU A 176 11.25 8.86 10.42
C LEU A 176 12.70 8.56 10.83
N ALA A 177 13.54 8.07 9.91
CA ALA A 177 14.96 7.86 10.17
C ALA A 177 15.67 9.18 10.51
N VAL A 178 15.38 10.26 9.79
CA VAL A 178 15.90 11.60 10.06
C VAL A 178 15.47 12.07 11.46
N ARG A 179 14.21 11.86 11.86
CA ARG A 179 13.76 12.21 13.22
C ARG A 179 14.44 11.38 14.31
N ALA A 180 14.76 10.13 14.03
CA ALA A 180 15.39 9.23 15.01
C ALA A 180 16.90 9.48 15.18
N TYR A 181 17.60 9.83 14.09
CA TYR A 181 19.06 9.85 14.05
C TYR A 181 19.67 11.19 13.70
N ALA A 182 18.93 12.09 13.05
CA ALA A 182 19.48 13.40 12.69
C ALA A 182 19.23 14.42 13.80
N GLY A 183 20.21 15.32 13.98
CA GLY A 183 20.08 16.43 14.92
C GLY A 183 18.93 17.36 14.58
N ALA A 184 18.51 18.17 15.56
CA ALA A 184 17.33 19.04 15.48
C ALA A 184 17.32 19.95 14.23
N TRP A 185 18.48 20.43 13.79
CA TRP A 185 18.59 21.30 12.62
C TRP A 185 18.11 20.63 11.33
N LEU A 186 18.48 19.36 11.09
CA LEU A 186 18.08 18.63 9.90
C LEU A 186 16.61 18.27 9.99
N ALA A 187 16.13 17.91 11.19
CA ALA A 187 14.73 17.64 11.44
C ALA A 187 13.85 18.86 11.12
N THR A 188 14.29 20.08 11.44
CA THR A 188 13.57 21.33 11.11
C THR A 188 13.47 21.55 9.60
N LEU A 189 14.57 21.36 8.85
CA LEU A 189 14.54 21.45 7.39
C LEU A 189 13.67 20.36 6.75
N TRP A 190 13.65 19.17 7.35
CA TRP A 190 12.94 18.01 6.84
C TRP A 190 11.42 18.05 7.05
N VAL A 191 10.90 19.01 7.82
CA VAL A 191 9.45 19.18 8.06
C VAL A 191 8.66 19.31 6.74
N PHE A 192 9.25 19.95 5.72
CA PHE A 192 8.59 20.17 4.43
C PHE A 192 8.73 19.00 3.45
N ALA A 193 9.66 18.07 3.69
CA ALA A 193 9.94 16.99 2.75
C ALA A 193 8.71 16.09 2.51
N GLN A 194 8.00 15.74 3.58
CA GLN A 194 6.82 14.86 3.49
C GLN A 194 5.60 15.53 2.82
N PRO A 195 5.21 16.78 3.16
CA PRO A 195 4.15 17.47 2.42
C PRO A 195 4.48 17.69 0.94
N ILE A 196 5.73 18.03 0.62
CA ILE A 196 6.19 18.21 -0.76
C ILE A 196 6.13 16.89 -1.52
N SER A 197 6.64 15.80 -0.94
CA SER A 197 6.62 14.48 -1.59
C SER A 197 5.18 14.01 -1.83
N PHE A 198 4.27 14.23 -0.87
CA PHE A 198 2.85 13.92 -1.06
C PHE A 198 2.23 14.74 -2.20
N THR A 199 2.53 16.03 -2.29
CA THR A 199 2.05 16.89 -3.39
C THR A 199 2.58 16.40 -4.74
N ILE A 200 3.84 16.00 -4.81
CA ILE A 200 4.44 15.41 -6.02
C ILE A 200 3.75 14.08 -6.36
N SER A 201 3.48 13.23 -5.36
CA SER A 201 2.75 11.98 -5.54
C SER A 201 1.35 12.21 -6.12
N LEU A 202 0.62 13.21 -5.62
CA LEU A 202 -0.68 13.61 -6.16
C LEU A 202 -0.57 14.06 -7.62
N ALA A 203 0.45 14.85 -7.98
CA ALA A 203 0.68 15.26 -9.36
C ALA A 203 0.99 14.05 -10.27
N ILE A 204 1.82 13.12 -9.81
CA ILE A 204 2.13 11.86 -10.52
C ILE A 204 0.84 11.06 -10.74
N TRP A 205 0.02 10.89 -9.71
CA TRP A 205 -1.25 10.15 -9.81
C TRP A 205 -2.23 10.85 -10.76
N LEU A 206 -2.34 12.17 -10.69
CA LEU A 206 -3.22 12.93 -11.58
C LEU A 206 -2.83 12.74 -13.05
N VAL A 207 -1.54 12.83 -13.38
CA VAL A 207 -1.05 12.63 -14.75
C VAL A 207 -1.23 11.18 -15.19
N ALA A 208 -0.85 10.22 -14.33
CA ALA A 208 -0.90 8.80 -14.66
C ALA A 208 -2.33 8.30 -14.85
N LEU A 209 -3.28 8.78 -14.04
CA LEU A 209 -4.69 8.39 -14.06
C LEU A 209 -5.57 9.30 -14.90
N TRP A 210 -5.00 10.33 -15.57
CA TRP A 210 -5.76 11.28 -16.38
C TRP A 210 -6.57 10.62 -17.49
N SER A 211 -6.02 9.55 -18.06
CA SER A 211 -6.72 8.69 -19.00
C SER A 211 -6.50 7.23 -18.63
N TYR A 212 -7.55 6.44 -18.74
CA TYR A 212 -7.43 5.00 -18.54
C TYR A 212 -6.45 4.38 -19.55
N ALA A 213 -5.46 3.66 -19.03
CA ALA A 213 -4.61 2.77 -19.82
C ALA A 213 -4.66 1.38 -19.19
N PRO A 214 -5.19 0.35 -19.88
CA PRO A 214 -5.22 -1.02 -19.36
C PRO A 214 -3.80 -1.56 -19.16
N ASN A 215 -3.66 -2.55 -18.29
CA ASN A 215 -2.42 -3.30 -18.20
C ASN A 215 -2.20 -4.06 -19.52
N PRO A 216 -0.98 -4.02 -20.08
CA PRO A 216 -0.65 -4.82 -21.25
C PRO A 216 -0.86 -6.30 -20.96
N ALA A 217 -1.33 -7.06 -21.95
CA ALA A 217 -1.41 -8.51 -21.83
C ALA A 217 0.01 -9.08 -21.66
N PRO A 218 0.17 -10.17 -20.88
CA PRO A 218 1.45 -10.85 -20.78
C PRO A 218 1.91 -11.30 -22.18
N GLY A 219 3.20 -11.13 -22.47
CA GLY A 219 3.78 -11.69 -23.69
C GLY A 219 3.86 -13.24 -23.63
N PRO A 220 4.21 -13.91 -24.74
CA PRO A 220 4.35 -15.37 -24.81
C PRO A 220 5.31 -15.96 -23.77
N ALA A 221 6.25 -15.16 -23.26
CA ALA A 221 7.19 -15.54 -22.20
C ALA A 221 6.55 -15.68 -20.80
N ALA A 222 5.27 -15.34 -20.63
CA ALA A 222 4.53 -15.51 -19.38
C ALA A 222 4.01 -16.94 -19.17
N ASP A 223 4.56 -17.92 -19.90
CA ASP A 223 4.24 -19.35 -19.83
C ASP A 223 4.67 -20.03 -18.51
N LEU A 224 4.97 -19.23 -17.48
CA LEU A 224 5.26 -19.65 -16.11
C LEU A 224 4.13 -20.51 -15.53
N GLU A 225 2.88 -20.28 -15.94
CA GLU A 225 1.74 -21.09 -15.49
C GLU A 225 1.72 -22.47 -16.16
N GLU A 226 2.17 -22.58 -17.42
CA GLU A 226 2.33 -23.87 -18.11
C GLU A 226 3.51 -24.64 -17.53
N ASP A 227 4.65 -23.98 -17.29
CA ASP A 227 5.81 -24.56 -16.61
C ASP A 227 5.49 -24.98 -15.16
N TYR A 228 4.78 -24.14 -14.40
CA TYR A 228 4.32 -24.50 -13.05
C TYR A 228 3.30 -25.63 -13.10
N GLY A 229 2.38 -25.60 -14.07
CA GLY A 229 1.38 -26.65 -14.29
C GLY A 229 2.03 -28.00 -14.55
N THR A 230 3.01 -28.05 -15.44
CA THR A 230 3.76 -29.28 -15.74
C THR A 230 4.57 -29.75 -14.54
N MET A 231 5.22 -28.86 -13.79
CA MET A 231 5.92 -29.21 -12.55
C MET A 231 4.97 -29.75 -11.47
N ALA A 232 3.85 -29.06 -11.21
CA ALA A 232 2.87 -29.48 -10.21
C ALA A 232 2.22 -30.83 -10.57
N HIS A 233 1.94 -31.06 -11.86
CA HIS A 233 1.48 -32.36 -12.34
C HIS A 233 2.52 -33.46 -12.12
N ARG A 234 3.80 -33.20 -12.41
CA ARG A 234 4.89 -34.15 -12.11
C ARG A 234 5.01 -34.43 -10.62
N THR A 235 4.97 -33.42 -9.77
CA THR A 235 5.03 -33.59 -8.31
C THR A 235 3.85 -34.43 -7.79
N ARG A 236 2.63 -34.14 -8.25
CA ARG A 236 1.44 -34.93 -7.87
C ARG A 236 1.54 -36.38 -8.33
N ALA A 237 2.02 -36.62 -9.56
CA ALA A 237 2.23 -37.97 -10.08
C ALA A 237 3.28 -38.73 -9.24
N MET A 238 4.38 -38.06 -8.88
CA MET A 238 5.44 -38.65 -8.06
C MET A 238 4.96 -38.99 -6.64
N ILE A 239 4.18 -38.10 -6.02
CA ILE A 239 3.58 -38.36 -4.70
C ILE A 239 2.62 -39.55 -4.76
N ASN A 240 1.80 -39.67 -5.80
CA ASN A 240 0.89 -40.80 -5.99
C ASN A 240 1.66 -42.12 -6.20
N LEU A 241 2.78 -42.10 -6.94
CA LEU A 241 3.67 -43.25 -7.09
C LEU A 241 4.29 -43.66 -5.75
N MET A 242 4.84 -42.72 -4.97
CA MET A 242 5.39 -43.03 -3.65
C MET A 242 4.34 -43.63 -2.72
N ARG A 243 3.11 -43.09 -2.74
CA ARG A 243 2.00 -43.58 -1.92
C ARG A 243 1.60 -45.00 -2.30
N THR A 244 1.55 -45.33 -3.59
CA THR A 244 1.25 -46.69 -4.05
C THR A 244 2.36 -47.68 -3.73
N HIS A 245 3.63 -47.27 -3.82
CA HIS A 245 4.76 -48.10 -3.39
C HIS A 245 4.73 -48.40 -1.89
N LEU A 246 4.50 -47.39 -1.04
CA LEU A 246 4.38 -47.55 0.41
C LEU A 246 3.25 -48.50 0.81
N PHE A 247 2.08 -48.38 0.19
CA PHE A 247 0.96 -49.29 0.44
C PHE A 247 1.28 -50.74 0.04
N LYS A 248 2.12 -50.95 -0.97
CA LYS A 248 2.51 -52.29 -1.43
C LYS A 248 3.51 -52.95 -0.48
N SER A 249 4.45 -52.17 0.06
CA SER A 249 5.45 -52.65 1.04
C SER A 249 4.89 -52.91 2.44
N VAL A 250 3.78 -52.27 2.83
CA VAL A 250 3.12 -52.55 4.13
C VAL A 250 2.26 -53.82 4.09
N ARG A 251 1.93 -54.31 2.89
CA ARG A 251 1.06 -55.49 2.68
C ARG A 251 1.82 -56.77 2.38
N SER A 252 3.14 -56.70 2.21
CA SER A 252 4.07 -57.84 2.08
C SER A 252 4.74 -58.13 3.41
#